data_AF-A0AA94R7M3-F1
#
_entry.id   AF-A0AA94R7M3-F1
#
_cell.length_a   1.000
_cell.length_b   1.000
_cell.length_c   1.000
_cell.angle_alpha   90.00
_cell.angle_beta   90.00
_cell.angle_gamma   90.00
#
_symmetry.space_group_name_H-M   'P 1'
#
loop_
_entity.id
_entity.type
_entity.pdbx_description
1 polymer ?
#
loop_
_entity_poly.entity_id
_entity_poly.type
_entity_poly.pdbx_seq_one_letter_code
_entity_poly.pdbx_strand_id
1 'polypeptide(L)'
;MSDGVSLRVDIHYPTDPATGEPASGPFPVLLSMTPYGKKAPPPAAQIGGGATPYLIRRGYIEVMADVRGTGASGGSFEMLGPEQVQDGVDLVNWAASLPNSNGRVGMFGISYLAINQLMTAAAVGPDSPLKAIFPAMAANDFYRDVVTMGGVPHMRTVRAYGATYSLLNVINPALEFAHRGSHERPRAGGISAVRQRGRDQRSYFRNLIKDAIAGGDTAFDGPFWDTMRPADVVPKIVENGVAVFLVAGWHDAFQRGAPLNYAALQNTFAGRPAGAAMTADQPVSDKFQLMAGPWYHVSDLDGQHLQALQLRWFDHWLKDDDTAEVTGQPVRFQAIGSSKWFRTNAYPFPEATPTRLYLGLGGGLHATPSADESTATLQYLSRGPVSGRSLEQWSLGMGSFMVSQTGRSVRYDQDNTRLQRDALTYTSDAFDTEQLLAGPVGLTIFATADRSETLWVAHLDDVSPEGVSRPLTQGALLGSHRTLDPDASWILPDGTVLRPQHISTRAAAAPVVPGELTRYDIEVFPTAALLAPGHRLRLTVTTYDFPHLVPTRPQRSALAGGTYRISQGGVHASHLVVPLADPATMEQSL
;
A
#
# COMPACT_ATOMS: atom_id res chain seq x y z
N MET A 1 -0.61 22.82 -19.78
CA MET A 1 -0.04 22.96 -18.43
C MET A 1 0.65 24.31 -18.37
N SER A 2 0.87 24.83 -17.18
CA SER A 2 1.47 26.15 -16.91
C SER A 2 2.85 26.32 -17.55
N ASP A 3 3.58 25.22 -17.75
CA ASP A 3 4.88 25.16 -18.43
C ASP A 3 4.81 24.98 -19.96
N GLY A 4 3.61 25.02 -20.54
CA GLY A 4 3.38 24.86 -21.99
C GLY A 4 3.26 23.41 -22.48
N VAL A 5 3.47 22.40 -21.62
CA VAL A 5 3.24 21.00 -22.02
C VAL A 5 1.75 20.72 -22.18
N SER A 6 1.42 19.95 -23.20
CA SER A 6 0.04 19.50 -23.48
C SER A 6 -0.18 18.08 -22.98
N LEU A 7 -1.10 17.91 -22.04
CA LEU A 7 -1.61 16.61 -21.63
C LEU A 7 -2.83 16.21 -22.48
N ARG A 8 -3.04 14.91 -22.63
CA ARG A 8 -4.17 14.35 -23.36
C ARG A 8 -5.21 13.83 -22.41
N VAL A 9 -6.45 14.24 -22.67
CA VAL A 9 -7.61 13.89 -21.88
C VAL A 9 -8.71 13.36 -22.78
N ASP A 10 -9.48 12.40 -22.26
CA ASP A 10 -10.80 12.07 -22.77
C ASP A 10 -11.84 12.67 -21.78
N ILE A 11 -12.89 13.30 -22.31
CA ILE A 11 -13.95 13.93 -21.51
C ILE A 11 -15.27 13.27 -21.88
N HIS A 12 -16.00 12.80 -20.87
CA HIS A 12 -17.31 12.18 -21.03
C HIS A 12 -18.37 13.05 -20.35
N TYR A 13 -19.34 13.52 -21.13
CA TYR A 13 -20.45 14.32 -20.65
C TYR A 13 -21.71 13.47 -20.48
N PRO A 14 -22.56 13.77 -19.48
CA PRO A 14 -23.91 13.22 -19.41
C PRO A 14 -24.73 13.64 -20.63
N THR A 15 -25.57 12.73 -21.14
CA THR A 15 -26.52 12.99 -22.22
C THR A 15 -27.95 12.79 -21.72
N ASP A 16 -28.90 13.48 -22.36
CA ASP A 16 -30.32 13.18 -22.21
C ASP A 16 -30.61 11.82 -22.88
N PRO A 17 -31.10 10.81 -22.13
CA PRO A 17 -31.38 9.49 -22.69
C PRO A 17 -32.42 9.48 -23.81
N ALA A 18 -33.33 10.46 -23.86
CA ALA A 18 -34.39 10.53 -24.85
C ALA A 18 -33.91 11.07 -26.21
N THR A 19 -32.93 11.97 -26.19
CA THR A 19 -32.46 12.68 -27.40
C THR A 19 -31.04 12.27 -27.82
N GLY A 20 -30.23 11.78 -26.88
CA GLY A 20 -28.81 11.52 -27.07
C GLY A 20 -27.94 12.79 -27.04
N GLU A 21 -28.55 13.97 -26.88
CA GLU A 21 -27.86 15.26 -26.84
C GLU A 21 -27.23 15.54 -25.46
N PRO A 22 -26.23 16.42 -25.35
CA PRO A 22 -25.65 16.81 -24.07
C PRO A 22 -26.72 17.31 -23.07
N ALA A 23 -26.70 16.77 -21.84
CA ALA A 23 -27.65 17.17 -20.81
C ALA A 23 -27.38 18.60 -20.30
N SER A 24 -28.42 19.30 -19.84
CA SER A 24 -28.39 20.75 -19.58
C SER A 24 -27.61 21.22 -18.35
N GLY A 25 -27.02 20.32 -17.55
CA GLY A 25 -26.14 20.65 -16.42
C GLY A 25 -26.75 21.62 -15.39
N PRO A 26 -25.90 22.26 -14.53
CA PRO A 26 -24.47 22.01 -14.37
C PRO A 26 -24.18 20.71 -13.60
N PHE A 27 -23.02 20.10 -13.85
CA PHE A 27 -22.59 18.83 -13.26
C PHE A 27 -21.22 18.96 -12.59
N PRO A 28 -20.98 18.29 -11.46
CA PRO A 28 -19.63 18.13 -10.92
C PRO A 28 -18.72 17.31 -11.84
N VAL A 29 -17.41 17.52 -11.71
CA VAL A 29 -16.38 16.84 -12.51
C VAL A 29 -15.62 15.82 -11.69
N LEU A 30 -15.45 14.61 -12.21
CA LEU A 30 -14.58 13.58 -11.66
C LEU A 30 -13.34 13.42 -12.53
N LEU A 31 -12.17 13.66 -11.92
CA LEU A 31 -10.86 13.61 -12.58
C LEU A 31 -10.10 12.33 -12.18
N SER A 32 -9.57 11.63 -13.19
CA SER A 32 -8.60 10.54 -13.01
C SER A 32 -7.35 10.80 -13.85
N MET A 33 -6.17 10.43 -13.31
CA MET A 33 -4.86 10.72 -13.91
C MET A 33 -4.02 9.45 -14.01
N THR A 34 -3.93 8.87 -15.19
CA THR A 34 -3.37 7.54 -15.41
C THR A 34 -2.02 7.55 -16.13
N PRO A 35 -1.01 6.80 -15.63
CA PRO A 35 0.23 6.50 -16.35
C PRO A 35 0.14 5.26 -17.25
N TYR A 36 -0.99 4.57 -17.19
CA TYR A 36 -1.22 3.29 -17.86
C TYR A 36 -1.90 3.47 -19.21
N GLY A 37 -2.35 4.69 -19.52
CA GLY A 37 -3.02 5.08 -20.75
C GLY A 37 -4.53 4.83 -20.71
N LYS A 38 -5.27 5.86 -21.14
CA LYS A 38 -6.73 5.97 -21.00
C LYS A 38 -7.61 4.94 -21.73
N LYS A 39 -7.05 4.08 -22.58
CA LYS A 39 -7.77 3.04 -23.34
C LYS A 39 -7.32 1.61 -23.04
N ALA A 40 -6.71 1.39 -21.87
CA ALA A 40 -6.22 0.07 -21.48
C ALA A 40 -7.35 -0.96 -21.50
N PRO A 41 -7.23 -2.10 -22.21
CA PRO A 41 -8.25 -3.15 -22.20
C PRO A 41 -8.23 -3.94 -20.87
N PRO A 42 -9.31 -4.65 -20.51
CA PRO A 42 -9.27 -5.60 -19.41
C PRO A 42 -8.16 -6.67 -19.60
N PRO A 43 -7.48 -7.13 -18.53
CA PRO A 43 -7.65 -6.74 -17.12
C PRO A 43 -6.90 -5.44 -16.74
N ALA A 44 -6.05 -4.90 -17.64
CA ALA A 44 -5.26 -3.69 -17.35
C ALA A 44 -6.14 -2.47 -17.03
N ALA A 45 -7.40 -2.42 -17.50
CA ALA A 45 -8.39 -1.42 -17.11
C ALA A 45 -8.63 -1.33 -15.58
N GLN A 46 -8.46 -2.43 -14.83
CA GLN A 46 -8.68 -2.43 -13.37
C GLN A 46 -7.71 -1.52 -12.63
N ILE A 47 -6.46 -1.43 -13.11
CA ILE A 47 -5.46 -0.49 -12.59
C ILE A 47 -5.35 0.78 -13.43
N GLY A 48 -5.70 0.67 -14.71
CA GLY A 48 -5.52 1.69 -15.75
C GLY A 48 -6.49 2.84 -15.68
N GLY A 49 -7.65 2.62 -15.06
CA GLY A 49 -8.81 3.48 -15.22
C GLY A 49 -9.56 3.21 -16.53
N GLY A 50 -10.66 3.92 -16.72
CA GLY A 50 -11.58 3.77 -17.83
C GLY A 50 -12.78 4.68 -17.62
N ALA A 51 -13.54 4.92 -18.69
CA ALA A 51 -14.83 5.60 -18.55
C ALA A 51 -15.67 4.88 -17.49
N THR A 52 -16.32 5.63 -16.60
CA THR A 52 -17.26 5.08 -15.61
C THR A 52 -18.71 5.42 -16.00
N PRO A 53 -19.34 4.68 -16.95
CA PRO A 53 -20.73 4.91 -17.35
C PRO A 53 -21.71 4.96 -16.17
N TYR A 54 -21.40 4.29 -15.05
CA TYR A 54 -22.22 4.32 -13.84
C TYR A 54 -22.33 5.74 -13.24
N LEU A 55 -21.21 6.47 -13.14
CA LEU A 55 -21.16 7.82 -12.58
C LEU A 55 -21.61 8.86 -13.61
N ILE A 56 -21.21 8.70 -14.88
CA ILE A 56 -21.62 9.58 -15.98
C ILE A 56 -23.16 9.63 -16.11
N ARG A 57 -23.82 8.46 -16.08
CA ARG A 57 -25.30 8.36 -16.13
C ARG A 57 -25.99 8.97 -14.90
N ARG A 58 -25.25 9.35 -13.86
CA ARG A 58 -25.76 9.95 -12.62
C ARG A 58 -25.35 11.42 -12.47
N GLY A 59 -25.04 12.06 -13.59
CA GLY A 59 -24.82 13.51 -13.65
C GLY A 59 -23.42 13.92 -13.20
N TYR A 60 -22.39 13.19 -13.64
CA TYR A 60 -20.99 13.59 -13.50
C TYR A 60 -20.36 13.76 -14.88
N ILE A 61 -19.60 14.85 -15.06
CA ILE A 61 -18.63 14.94 -16.14
C ILE A 61 -17.41 14.12 -15.69
N GLU A 62 -16.91 13.25 -16.55
CA GLU A 62 -15.70 12.50 -16.24
C GLU A 62 -14.55 12.94 -17.14
N VAL A 63 -13.41 13.26 -16.53
CA VAL A 63 -12.16 13.61 -17.21
C VAL A 63 -11.13 12.54 -16.88
N MET A 64 -10.56 11.92 -17.90
CA MET A 64 -9.42 11.01 -17.73
C MET A 64 -8.20 11.51 -18.49
N ALA A 65 -7.12 11.78 -17.77
CA ALA A 65 -5.87 12.33 -18.30
C ALA A 65 -4.75 11.29 -18.33
N ASP A 66 -4.02 11.22 -19.45
CA ASP A 66 -2.71 10.57 -19.47
C ASP A 66 -1.71 11.50 -18.76
N VAL A 67 -1.01 11.02 -17.72
CA VAL A 67 0.01 11.85 -17.05
C VAL A 67 1.16 12.19 -18.01
N ARG A 68 1.91 13.24 -17.67
CA ARG A 68 3.07 13.70 -18.44
C ARG A 68 4.01 12.57 -18.86
N GLY A 69 4.42 12.58 -20.12
CA GLY A 69 5.34 11.59 -20.69
C GLY A 69 4.75 10.19 -20.85
N THR A 70 3.43 10.01 -20.69
CA THR A 70 2.72 8.73 -20.87
C THR A 70 1.63 8.83 -21.93
N GLY A 71 1.15 7.68 -22.42
CA GLY A 71 0.09 7.59 -23.42
C GLY A 71 0.29 8.55 -24.60
N ALA A 72 -0.71 9.41 -24.82
CA ALA A 72 -0.68 10.43 -25.85
C ALA A 72 -0.20 11.82 -25.37
N SER A 73 0.09 11.98 -24.07
CA SER A 73 0.58 13.23 -23.48
C SER A 73 2.01 13.60 -23.89
N GLY A 74 2.29 14.90 -23.91
CA GLY A 74 3.63 15.44 -24.11
C GLY A 74 4.49 15.38 -22.84
N GLY A 75 5.70 15.95 -22.91
CA GLY A 75 6.66 16.00 -21.80
C GLY A 75 7.46 14.72 -21.58
N SER A 76 8.27 14.70 -20.52
CA SER A 76 9.10 13.58 -20.08
C SER A 76 8.49 12.89 -18.86
N PHE A 77 8.62 11.57 -18.81
CA PHE A 77 8.13 10.79 -17.67
C PHE A 77 9.15 10.80 -16.53
N GLU A 78 8.70 11.25 -15.38
CA GLU A 78 9.33 11.04 -14.08
C GLU A 78 8.23 10.61 -13.10
N MET A 79 8.43 9.48 -12.44
CA MET A 79 7.39 8.87 -11.60
C MET A 79 7.02 9.81 -10.44
N LEU A 80 5.77 10.28 -10.43
CA LEU A 80 5.21 11.19 -9.40
C LEU A 80 6.10 12.42 -9.11
N GLY A 81 6.85 12.89 -10.11
CA GLY A 81 7.72 14.06 -9.96
C GLY A 81 6.93 15.35 -9.71
N PRO A 82 7.62 16.43 -9.27
CA PRO A 82 6.98 17.69 -8.91
C PRO A 82 6.18 18.32 -10.06
N GLU A 83 6.62 18.16 -11.31
CA GLU A 83 5.87 18.64 -12.48
C GLU A 83 4.54 17.89 -12.66
N GLN A 84 4.46 16.59 -12.34
CA GLN A 84 3.20 15.86 -12.38
C GLN A 84 2.24 16.32 -11.28
N VAL A 85 2.77 16.67 -10.10
CA VAL A 85 1.96 17.23 -9.02
C VAL A 85 1.37 18.59 -9.44
N GLN A 86 2.18 19.45 -10.05
CA GLN A 86 1.71 20.73 -10.59
C GLN A 86 0.70 20.53 -11.73
N ASP A 87 0.92 19.55 -12.61
CA ASP A 87 -0.04 19.19 -13.65
C ASP A 87 -1.40 18.79 -13.05
N GLY A 88 -1.41 18.13 -11.88
CA GLY A 88 -2.62 17.81 -11.13
C GLY A 88 -3.39 19.06 -10.70
N VAL A 89 -2.69 20.07 -10.16
CA VAL A 89 -3.28 21.37 -9.78
C VAL A 89 -3.86 22.09 -11.01
N ASP A 90 -3.09 22.13 -12.11
CA ASP A 90 -3.52 22.76 -13.36
C ASP A 90 -4.76 22.06 -13.93
N LEU A 91 -4.79 20.73 -13.92
CA LEU A 91 -5.93 19.92 -14.39
C LEU A 91 -7.16 20.11 -13.52
N VAL A 92 -7.04 20.18 -12.20
CA VAL A 92 -8.15 20.44 -11.27
C VAL A 92 -8.80 21.79 -11.60
N ASN A 93 -8.00 22.85 -11.74
CA ASN A 93 -8.50 24.19 -12.06
C ASN A 93 -9.14 24.26 -13.46
N TRP A 94 -8.49 23.65 -14.45
CA TRP A 94 -9.03 23.57 -15.81
C TRP A 94 -10.34 22.77 -15.87
N ALA A 95 -10.39 21.60 -15.23
CA ALA A 95 -11.56 20.72 -15.21
C ALA A 95 -12.78 21.43 -14.60
N ALA A 96 -12.58 22.20 -13.53
CA ALA A 96 -13.65 22.99 -12.91
C ALA A 96 -14.30 23.99 -13.88
N SER A 97 -13.57 24.48 -14.89
CA SER A 97 -14.03 25.46 -15.87
C SER A 97 -14.68 24.86 -17.13
N LEU A 98 -14.82 23.54 -17.21
CA LEU A 98 -15.42 22.88 -18.39
C LEU A 98 -16.86 23.36 -18.64
N PRO A 99 -17.33 23.37 -19.90
CA PRO A 99 -18.74 23.63 -20.21
C PRO A 99 -19.66 22.72 -19.38
N ASN A 100 -20.75 23.28 -18.86
CA ASN A 100 -21.70 22.58 -17.98
C ASN A 100 -21.10 22.05 -16.66
N SER A 101 -19.89 22.47 -16.25
CA SER A 101 -19.36 22.19 -14.92
C SER A 101 -20.07 23.03 -13.85
N ASN A 102 -20.29 22.47 -12.65
CA ASN A 102 -20.73 23.22 -11.47
C ASN A 102 -19.56 23.88 -10.69
N GLY A 103 -18.34 23.76 -11.21
CA GLY A 103 -17.13 24.31 -10.60
C GLY A 103 -16.49 23.45 -9.50
N ARG A 104 -17.08 22.28 -9.16
CA ARG A 104 -16.52 21.35 -8.16
C ARG A 104 -15.89 20.13 -8.82
N VAL A 105 -14.74 19.75 -8.30
CA VAL A 105 -13.94 18.63 -8.80
C VAL A 105 -13.76 17.61 -7.68
N GLY A 106 -13.92 16.33 -8.04
CA GLY A 106 -13.44 15.21 -7.25
C GLY A 106 -12.40 14.42 -8.02
N MET A 107 -11.58 13.66 -7.32
CA MET A 107 -10.65 12.74 -7.97
C MET A 107 -10.84 11.31 -7.49
N PHE A 108 -10.56 10.33 -8.36
CA PHE A 108 -10.69 8.92 -8.02
C PHE A 108 -9.72 8.05 -8.84
N GLY A 109 -9.51 6.83 -8.36
CA GLY A 109 -8.67 5.84 -9.00
C GLY A 109 -7.88 5.01 -7.99
N ILE A 110 -7.18 4.00 -8.53
CA ILE A 110 -6.43 3.01 -7.77
C ILE A 110 -4.92 3.16 -8.00
N SER A 111 -4.10 2.72 -7.05
CA SER A 111 -2.65 2.58 -7.23
C SER A 111 -1.96 3.93 -7.50
N TYR A 112 -1.24 4.07 -8.61
CA TYR A 112 -0.65 5.35 -9.02
C TYR A 112 -1.68 6.48 -9.09
N LEU A 113 -2.89 6.22 -9.61
CA LEU A 113 -3.95 7.23 -9.66
C LEU A 113 -4.31 7.69 -8.23
N ALA A 114 -4.26 6.79 -7.26
CA ALA A 114 -4.54 7.07 -5.85
C ALA A 114 -3.41 7.84 -5.16
N ILE A 115 -2.15 7.50 -5.44
CA ILE A 115 -1.02 8.27 -4.93
C ILE A 115 -1.05 9.68 -5.51
N ASN A 116 -1.30 9.81 -6.81
CA ASN A 116 -1.42 11.10 -7.48
C ASN A 116 -2.57 11.96 -6.90
N GLN A 117 -3.67 11.35 -6.44
CA GLN A 117 -4.73 12.06 -5.73
C GLN A 117 -4.24 12.71 -4.44
N LEU A 118 -3.49 11.99 -3.61
CA LEU A 118 -2.95 12.51 -2.36
C LEU A 118 -1.96 13.66 -2.62
N MET A 119 -1.05 13.48 -3.58
CA MET A 119 -0.09 14.52 -3.95
C MET A 119 -0.79 15.77 -4.51
N THR A 120 -1.80 15.60 -5.37
CA THR A 120 -2.57 16.72 -5.93
C THR A 120 -3.39 17.43 -4.84
N ALA A 121 -4.07 16.69 -3.98
CA ALA A 121 -4.88 17.26 -2.90
C ALA A 121 -4.04 18.04 -1.87
N ALA A 122 -2.78 17.67 -1.69
CA ALA A 122 -1.84 18.42 -0.87
C ALA A 122 -1.32 19.69 -1.56
N ALA A 123 -1.15 19.65 -2.88
CA ALA A 123 -0.55 20.74 -3.65
C ALA A 123 -1.55 21.83 -4.08
N VAL A 124 -2.85 21.55 -4.03
CA VAL A 124 -3.87 22.60 -4.22
C VAL A 124 -3.86 23.60 -3.05
N GLY A 125 -4.63 24.69 -3.16
CA GLY A 125 -4.87 25.62 -2.04
C GLY A 125 -6.26 25.43 -1.39
N PRO A 126 -6.56 26.11 -0.27
CA PRO A 126 -7.83 25.98 0.45
C PRO A 126 -9.05 26.42 -0.37
N ASP A 127 -8.88 27.36 -1.31
CA ASP A 127 -9.94 27.82 -2.21
C ASP A 127 -10.07 26.98 -3.49
N SER A 128 -9.34 25.86 -3.58
CA SER A 128 -9.34 24.98 -4.73
C SER A 128 -10.73 24.43 -5.07
N PRO A 129 -11.05 24.21 -6.35
CA PRO A 129 -12.27 23.51 -6.74
C PRO A 129 -12.25 22.01 -6.38
N LEU A 130 -11.11 21.44 -5.98
CA LEU A 130 -11.03 20.05 -5.50
C LEU A 130 -11.66 19.91 -4.11
N LYS A 131 -12.77 19.16 -4.00
CA LYS A 131 -13.53 19.03 -2.75
C LYS A 131 -13.43 17.65 -2.10
N ALA A 132 -13.29 16.59 -2.89
CA ALA A 132 -13.17 15.23 -2.36
C ALA A 132 -12.34 14.31 -3.26
N ILE A 133 -11.61 13.38 -2.65
CA ILE A 133 -10.85 12.34 -3.34
C ILE A 133 -11.24 10.94 -2.84
N PHE A 134 -11.05 9.93 -3.69
CA PHE A 134 -11.32 8.51 -3.42
C PHE A 134 -10.09 7.65 -3.80
N PRO A 135 -8.98 7.76 -3.03
CA PRO A 135 -7.77 6.98 -3.27
C PRO A 135 -7.91 5.51 -2.84
N ALA A 136 -7.83 4.59 -3.81
CA ALA A 136 -7.79 3.15 -3.55
C ALA A 136 -6.37 2.57 -3.65
N MET A 137 -5.97 1.76 -2.68
CA MET A 137 -4.66 1.07 -2.63
C MET A 137 -3.48 2.04 -2.83
N ALA A 138 -3.48 3.14 -2.08
CA ALA A 138 -2.44 4.17 -2.14
C ALA A 138 -1.30 3.89 -1.17
N ALA A 139 -0.07 4.22 -1.58
CA ALA A 139 1.09 4.28 -0.69
C ALA A 139 0.95 5.40 0.36
N ASN A 140 1.66 5.23 1.47
CA ASN A 140 2.06 6.31 2.39
C ASN A 140 3.51 6.73 2.13
N ASP A 141 4.37 5.76 1.80
CA ASP A 141 5.78 5.96 1.48
C ASP A 141 6.20 4.92 0.43
N PHE A 142 6.38 5.37 -0.82
CA PHE A 142 6.65 4.45 -1.93
C PHE A 142 7.94 3.63 -1.73
N TYR A 143 8.97 4.20 -1.09
CA TYR A 143 10.24 3.50 -0.82
C TYR A 143 10.02 2.31 0.11
N ARG A 144 9.23 2.51 1.17
CA ARG A 144 9.00 1.49 2.22
C ARG A 144 7.81 0.58 1.97
N ASP A 145 6.84 1.01 1.16
CA ASP A 145 5.64 0.22 0.87
C ASP A 145 5.89 -0.77 -0.27
N VAL A 146 6.67 -0.40 -1.30
CA VAL A 146 6.81 -1.24 -2.52
C VAL A 146 8.25 -1.48 -2.95
N VAL A 147 9.14 -0.49 -2.82
CA VAL A 147 10.49 -0.62 -3.38
C VAL A 147 11.38 -1.47 -2.48
N THR A 148 11.26 -1.30 -1.18
CA THR A 148 12.03 -2.02 -0.17
C THR A 148 11.15 -2.47 0.99
N MET A 149 11.50 -3.59 1.61
CA MET A 149 10.97 -4.01 2.90
C MET A 149 12.14 -4.11 3.89
N GLY A 150 12.15 -3.23 4.90
CA GLY A 150 13.24 -3.12 5.87
C GLY A 150 14.63 -2.97 5.24
N GLY A 151 14.73 -2.22 4.14
CA GLY A 151 15.97 -2.00 3.39
C GLY A 151 16.29 -3.07 2.34
N VAL A 152 15.53 -4.17 2.26
CA VAL A 152 15.71 -5.21 1.24
C VAL A 152 14.91 -4.86 -0.02
N PRO A 153 15.55 -4.73 -1.20
CA PRO A 153 14.83 -4.32 -2.41
C PRO A 153 13.92 -5.39 -3.05
N HIS A 154 12.78 -4.95 -3.59
CA HIS A 154 11.84 -5.72 -4.44
C HIS A 154 12.15 -5.58 -5.94
N MET A 155 13.42 -5.69 -6.35
CA MET A 155 13.84 -5.27 -7.70
C MET A 155 13.21 -6.07 -8.86
N ARG A 156 12.78 -7.31 -8.63
CA ARG A 156 12.03 -8.07 -9.65
C ARG A 156 10.62 -7.53 -9.83
N THR A 157 9.97 -7.13 -8.74
CA THR A 157 8.66 -6.48 -8.75
C THR A 157 8.76 -5.10 -9.40
N VAL A 158 9.74 -4.28 -9.04
CA VAL A 158 10.00 -2.98 -9.69
C VAL A 158 10.27 -3.14 -11.19
N ARG A 159 11.01 -4.18 -11.59
CA ARG A 159 11.21 -4.51 -13.01
C ARG A 159 9.90 -4.88 -13.71
N ALA A 160 9.05 -5.68 -13.06
CA ALA A 160 7.74 -6.07 -13.60
C ALA A 160 6.84 -4.83 -13.77
N TYR A 161 6.77 -3.96 -12.77
CA TYR A 161 6.09 -2.66 -12.87
C TYR A 161 6.59 -1.83 -14.06
N GLY A 162 7.91 -1.62 -14.16
CA GLY A 162 8.52 -0.86 -15.26
C GLY A 162 8.22 -1.46 -16.65
N ALA A 163 8.14 -2.79 -16.74
CA ALA A 163 7.73 -3.48 -17.96
C ALA A 163 6.26 -3.23 -18.30
N THR A 164 5.36 -3.28 -17.31
CA THR A 164 3.93 -2.95 -17.47
C THR A 164 3.73 -1.51 -17.94
N TYR A 165 4.39 -0.54 -17.31
CA TYR A 165 4.36 0.87 -17.76
C TYR A 165 4.80 0.99 -19.22
N SER A 166 5.92 0.37 -19.55
CA SER A 166 6.50 0.43 -20.90
C SER A 166 5.60 -0.21 -21.95
N LEU A 167 4.93 -1.31 -21.61
CA LEU A 167 4.03 -2.04 -22.51
C LEU A 167 2.76 -1.23 -22.78
N LEU A 168 2.07 -0.79 -21.71
CA LEU A 168 0.79 -0.10 -21.82
C LEU A 168 0.93 1.26 -22.52
N ASN A 169 2.06 1.95 -22.32
CA ASN A 169 2.34 3.22 -23.01
C ASN A 169 2.70 3.06 -24.51
N VAL A 170 3.01 1.85 -24.98
CA VAL A 170 3.17 1.57 -26.41
C VAL A 170 1.85 1.11 -27.04
N ILE A 171 1.08 0.28 -26.33
CA ILE A 171 -0.18 -0.27 -26.83
C ILE A 171 -1.27 0.81 -26.93
N ASN A 172 -1.40 1.69 -25.95
CA ASN A 172 -2.51 2.64 -25.90
C ASN A 172 -2.54 3.67 -27.02
N PRO A 173 -1.41 4.27 -27.44
CA PRO A 173 -1.41 5.15 -28.61
C PRO A 173 -1.78 4.43 -29.92
N ALA A 174 -1.52 3.12 -30.04
CA ALA A 174 -1.96 2.31 -31.18
C ALA A 174 -3.48 2.03 -31.13
N LEU A 175 -4.02 1.73 -29.94
CA LEU A 175 -5.47 1.58 -29.74
C LEU A 175 -6.24 2.88 -29.98
N GLU A 176 -5.67 4.02 -29.58
CA GLU A 176 -6.20 5.35 -29.90
C GLU A 176 -6.17 5.66 -31.40
N PHE A 177 -5.15 5.19 -32.12
CA PHE A 177 -5.07 5.34 -33.56
C PHE A 177 -6.11 4.48 -34.29
N ALA A 178 -6.44 3.31 -33.75
CA ALA A 178 -7.44 2.39 -34.30
C ALA A 178 -8.89 2.84 -33.99
N HIS A 179 -9.14 3.40 -32.81
CA HIS A 179 -10.47 3.88 -32.38
C HIS A 179 -10.54 5.41 -32.42
N ARG A 180 -10.52 5.97 -33.64
CA ARG A 180 -10.59 7.42 -33.87
C ARG A 180 -12.01 7.92 -33.62
N GLY A 181 -12.15 8.89 -32.72
CA GLY A 181 -13.35 9.74 -32.66
C GLY A 181 -13.40 10.75 -33.81
N SER A 182 -14.45 11.56 -33.86
CA SER A 182 -14.71 12.55 -34.90
C SER A 182 -13.91 13.87 -34.77
N HIS A 183 -13.23 14.10 -33.65
CA HIS A 183 -12.50 15.35 -33.40
C HIS A 183 -11.09 15.35 -33.98
N GLU A 184 -10.68 16.52 -34.49
CA GLU A 184 -9.33 16.77 -34.98
C GLU A 184 -8.31 16.65 -33.83
N ARG A 185 -7.28 15.83 -34.02
CA ARG A 185 -6.27 15.57 -32.98
C ARG A 185 -4.95 16.25 -33.36
N PRO A 186 -4.40 17.15 -32.52
CA PRO A 186 -3.04 17.64 -32.71
C PRO A 186 -2.08 16.45 -32.65
N ARG A 187 -1.15 16.33 -33.59
CA ARG A 187 -0.12 15.29 -33.55
C ARG A 187 0.82 15.59 -32.39
N ALA A 188 0.61 14.99 -31.22
CA ALA A 188 1.62 14.96 -30.15
C ALA A 188 2.81 14.08 -30.59
N GLY A 189 3.55 14.57 -31.59
CA GLY A 189 4.77 14.00 -32.17
C GLY A 189 4.62 12.69 -32.97
N GLY A 190 3.41 12.14 -33.12
CA GLY A 190 3.17 10.92 -33.93
C GLY A 190 3.80 9.64 -33.34
N ILE A 191 3.89 8.58 -34.16
CA ILE A 191 4.41 7.26 -33.74
C ILE A 191 5.87 7.34 -33.26
N SER A 192 6.68 8.24 -33.84
CA SER A 192 8.08 8.45 -33.43
C SER A 192 8.17 8.98 -32.00
N ALA A 193 7.33 9.94 -31.61
CA ALA A 193 7.31 10.46 -30.25
C ALA A 193 6.79 9.43 -29.23
N VAL A 194 5.78 8.62 -29.58
CA VAL A 194 5.34 7.48 -28.75
C VAL A 194 6.49 6.51 -28.50
N ARG A 195 7.23 6.14 -29.56
CA ARG A 195 8.39 5.26 -29.46
C ARG A 195 9.50 5.87 -28.60
N GLN A 196 9.74 7.17 -28.72
CA GLN A 196 10.72 7.89 -27.91
C GLN A 196 10.34 7.84 -26.42
N ARG A 197 9.10 8.21 -26.06
CA ARG A 197 8.62 8.12 -24.68
C ARG A 197 8.77 6.72 -24.08
N GLY A 198 8.43 5.68 -24.85
CA GLY A 198 8.65 4.30 -24.43
C GLY A 198 10.13 3.96 -24.22
N ARG A 199 11.06 4.56 -24.98
CA ARG A 199 12.52 4.42 -24.73
C ARG A 199 12.93 5.14 -23.44
N ASP A 200 12.43 6.35 -23.22
CA ASP A 200 12.76 7.17 -22.06
C ASP A 200 12.31 6.50 -20.76
N GLN A 201 11.07 5.98 -20.72
CA GLN A 201 10.56 5.20 -19.59
C GLN A 201 11.38 3.94 -19.31
N ARG A 202 11.71 3.17 -20.37
CA ARG A 202 12.58 1.99 -20.21
C ARG A 202 13.97 2.36 -19.71
N SER A 203 14.48 3.52 -20.11
CA SER A 203 15.77 4.05 -19.64
C SER A 203 15.69 4.41 -18.16
N TYR A 204 14.65 5.14 -17.75
CA TYR A 204 14.37 5.53 -16.37
C TYR A 204 14.38 4.32 -15.42
N PHE A 205 13.50 3.33 -15.64
CA PHE A 205 13.43 2.15 -14.77
C PHE A 205 14.70 1.30 -14.83
N ARG A 206 15.36 1.19 -15.99
CA ARG A 206 16.61 0.43 -16.10
C ARG A 206 17.72 1.08 -15.28
N ASN A 207 17.84 2.39 -15.32
CA ASN A 207 18.86 3.12 -14.56
C ASN A 207 18.59 3.03 -13.06
N LEU A 208 17.34 3.23 -12.64
CA LEU A 208 16.91 3.05 -11.25
C LEU A 208 17.24 1.65 -10.73
N ILE A 209 16.85 0.59 -11.45
CA ILE A 209 17.11 -0.79 -11.03
C ILE A 209 18.61 -1.09 -11.01
N LYS A 210 19.36 -0.60 -12.00
CA LYS A 210 20.81 -0.80 -12.07
C LYS A 210 21.51 -0.15 -10.88
N ASP A 211 21.13 1.08 -10.55
CA ASP A 211 21.66 1.83 -9.43
C ASP A 211 21.33 1.14 -8.09
N ALA A 212 20.06 0.79 -7.86
CA ALA A 212 19.64 0.08 -6.65
C ALA A 212 20.36 -1.26 -6.47
N ILE A 213 20.45 -2.11 -7.51
CA ILE A 213 21.16 -3.40 -7.45
C ILE A 213 22.65 -3.21 -7.11
N ALA A 214 23.26 -2.10 -7.54
CA ALA A 214 24.64 -1.78 -7.25
C ALA A 214 24.87 -1.24 -5.82
N GLY A 215 23.81 -0.96 -5.05
CA GLY A 215 23.91 -0.26 -3.76
C GLY A 215 24.09 1.26 -3.93
N GLY A 216 23.67 1.80 -5.08
CA GLY A 216 23.61 3.22 -5.38
C GLY A 216 22.53 3.94 -4.57
N ASP A 217 22.28 5.21 -4.88
CA ASP A 217 21.45 6.08 -4.05
C ASP A 217 19.98 5.65 -4.01
N THR A 218 19.48 5.07 -5.10
CA THR A 218 18.12 4.51 -5.17
C THR A 218 17.92 3.26 -4.30
N ALA A 219 18.98 2.67 -3.72
CA ALA A 219 18.85 1.58 -2.75
C ALA A 219 18.45 2.08 -1.34
N PHE A 220 18.66 3.37 -1.05
CA PHE A 220 18.46 3.98 0.26
C PHE A 220 17.30 4.98 0.22
N ASP A 221 16.72 5.22 1.39
CA ASP A 221 15.76 6.31 1.59
C ASP A 221 16.48 7.66 1.45
N GLY A 222 15.91 8.61 0.72
CA GLY A 222 16.56 9.88 0.44
C GLY A 222 15.86 10.73 -0.63
N PRO A 223 16.50 11.81 -1.13
CA PRO A 223 15.85 12.85 -1.94
C PRO A 223 15.10 12.37 -3.18
N PHE A 224 15.56 11.28 -3.79
CA PHE A 224 14.86 10.68 -4.92
C PHE A 224 13.47 10.14 -4.54
N TRP A 225 13.30 9.63 -3.32
CA TRP A 225 12.06 9.04 -2.82
C TRP A 225 11.12 10.04 -2.16
N ASP A 226 11.64 11.20 -1.70
CA ASP A 226 10.84 12.25 -1.05
C ASP A 226 9.69 12.75 -1.95
N THR A 227 9.89 12.80 -3.27
CA THR A 227 8.85 13.19 -4.24
C THR A 227 7.70 12.19 -4.35
N MET A 228 7.88 10.97 -3.82
CA MET A 228 6.94 9.85 -3.85
C MET A 228 6.42 9.48 -2.46
N ARG A 229 6.50 10.40 -1.48
CA ARG A 229 6.11 10.14 -0.09
C ARG A 229 4.86 10.94 0.31
N PRO A 230 3.64 10.38 0.14
CA PRO A 230 2.41 10.99 0.65
C PRO A 230 2.45 11.38 2.13
N ALA A 231 3.17 10.63 2.98
CA ALA A 231 3.32 10.94 4.40
C ALA A 231 3.77 12.38 4.68
N ASP A 232 4.61 12.95 3.81
CA ASP A 232 5.17 14.30 3.98
C ASP A 232 4.17 15.40 3.62
N VAL A 233 3.14 15.08 2.85
CA VAL A 233 2.22 16.07 2.26
C VAL A 233 0.78 15.94 2.78
N VAL A 234 0.42 14.82 3.42
CA VAL A 234 -0.90 14.59 4.02
C VAL A 234 -1.40 15.75 4.89
N PRO A 235 -0.56 16.41 5.73
CA PRO A 235 -1.05 17.53 6.54
C PRO A 235 -1.65 18.67 5.71
N LYS A 236 -1.10 18.93 4.50
CA LYS A 236 -1.62 19.95 3.59
C LYS A 236 -3.00 19.62 3.04
N ILE A 237 -3.35 18.33 2.91
CA ILE A 237 -4.70 17.92 2.50
C ILE A 237 -5.75 18.40 3.51
N VAL A 238 -5.43 18.31 4.81
CA VAL A 238 -6.29 18.78 5.89
C VAL A 238 -6.40 20.31 5.88
N GLU A 239 -5.28 21.02 5.72
CA GLU A 239 -5.25 22.48 5.58
C GLU A 239 -6.08 22.96 4.36
N ASN A 240 -6.03 22.22 3.26
CA ASN A 240 -6.78 22.50 2.04
C ASN A 240 -8.27 22.12 2.13
N GLY A 241 -8.71 21.48 3.22
CA GLY A 241 -10.10 21.13 3.47
C GLY A 241 -10.68 20.03 2.59
N VAL A 242 -9.84 19.26 1.89
CA VAL A 242 -10.25 18.20 0.94
C VAL A 242 -10.67 16.94 1.70
N ALA A 243 -11.85 16.40 1.39
CA ALA A 243 -12.32 15.15 1.98
C ALA A 243 -11.64 13.93 1.32
N VAL A 244 -11.31 12.89 2.09
CA VAL A 244 -10.58 11.70 1.64
C VAL A 244 -11.29 10.42 2.03
N PHE A 245 -11.63 9.58 1.05
CA PHE A 245 -12.09 8.20 1.27
C PHE A 245 -11.02 7.21 0.82
N LEU A 246 -10.35 6.57 1.78
CA LEU A 246 -9.28 5.59 1.54
C LEU A 246 -9.88 4.20 1.38
N VAL A 247 -9.40 3.44 0.38
CA VAL A 247 -9.64 2.00 0.27
C VAL A 247 -8.32 1.24 0.39
N ALA A 248 -8.28 0.20 1.21
CA ALA A 248 -7.09 -0.58 1.53
C ALA A 248 -7.32 -2.09 1.37
N GLY A 249 -6.24 -2.86 1.26
CA GLY A 249 -6.28 -4.32 1.25
C GLY A 249 -5.24 -4.93 2.19
N TRP A 250 -5.63 -5.88 3.02
CA TRP A 250 -4.70 -6.59 3.93
C TRP A 250 -3.70 -7.48 3.19
N HIS A 251 -3.98 -7.80 1.92
CA HIS A 251 -3.08 -8.52 1.03
C HIS A 251 -2.50 -7.63 -0.08
N ASP A 252 -2.75 -6.32 -0.03
CA ASP A 252 -2.32 -5.36 -1.05
C ASP A 252 -0.80 -5.14 -1.01
N ALA A 253 -0.21 -4.71 -2.13
CA ALA A 253 1.21 -4.32 -2.17
C ALA A 253 1.49 -3.05 -1.34
N PHE A 254 0.52 -2.15 -1.21
CA PHE A 254 0.58 -0.96 -0.35
C PHE A 254 -0.12 -1.18 0.99
N GLN A 255 -0.01 -2.39 1.55
CA GLN A 255 -0.70 -2.85 2.78
C GLN A 255 -0.68 -1.83 3.94
N ARG A 256 0.41 -1.08 4.09
CA ARG A 256 0.57 -0.09 5.17
C ARG A 256 -0.04 1.28 4.85
N GLY A 257 -0.15 1.61 3.56
CA GLY A 257 -0.29 2.98 3.09
C GLY A 257 -1.57 3.65 3.57
N ALA A 258 -2.72 3.07 3.26
CA ALA A 258 -4.02 3.63 3.63
C ALA A 258 -4.25 3.74 5.16
N PRO A 259 -3.93 2.72 6.01
CA PRO A 259 -4.00 2.88 7.47
C PRO A 259 -3.13 4.02 8.02
N LEU A 260 -1.91 4.18 7.51
CA LEU A 260 -1.01 5.27 7.94
C LEU A 260 -1.47 6.64 7.43
N ASN A 261 -1.96 6.73 6.20
CA ASN A 261 -2.55 7.95 5.66
C ASN A 261 -3.79 8.37 6.46
N TYR A 262 -4.65 7.42 6.85
CA TYR A 262 -5.82 7.68 7.70
C TYR A 262 -5.41 8.26 9.05
N ALA A 263 -4.46 7.61 9.74
CA ALA A 263 -3.94 8.10 11.02
C ALA A 263 -3.35 9.50 10.89
N ALA A 264 -2.56 9.76 9.84
CA ALA A 264 -1.97 11.07 9.59
C ALA A 264 -3.02 12.17 9.32
N LEU A 265 -4.07 11.88 8.56
CA LEU A 265 -5.17 12.82 8.32
C LEU A 265 -5.90 13.16 9.63
N GLN A 266 -6.29 12.14 10.41
CA GLN A 266 -7.01 12.34 11.67
C GLN A 266 -6.15 13.01 12.74
N ASN A 267 -4.87 12.65 12.85
CA ASN A 267 -3.94 13.32 13.75
C ASN A 267 -3.78 14.79 13.41
N THR A 268 -3.55 15.11 12.13
CA THR A 268 -3.44 16.51 11.69
C THR A 268 -4.71 17.29 12.03
N PHE A 269 -5.88 16.72 11.77
CA PHE A 269 -7.16 17.32 12.15
C PHE A 269 -7.28 17.57 13.66
N ALA A 270 -6.83 16.64 14.47
CA ALA A 270 -6.80 16.76 15.93
C ALA A 270 -5.66 17.65 16.47
N GLY A 271 -4.86 18.29 15.59
CA GLY A 271 -3.72 19.12 15.99
C GLY A 271 -2.52 18.34 16.54
N ARG A 272 -2.43 17.04 16.23
CA ARG A 272 -1.36 16.12 16.64
C ARG A 272 -0.33 15.94 15.52
N PRO A 273 0.92 15.52 15.84
CA PRO A 273 1.89 15.14 14.83
C PRO A 273 1.34 14.05 13.91
N ALA A 274 1.43 14.26 12.58
CA ALA A 274 0.82 13.37 11.59
C ALA A 274 1.31 11.91 11.70
N GLY A 275 2.61 11.71 11.94
CA GLY A 275 3.23 10.38 12.05
C GLY A 275 2.95 9.63 13.37
N ALA A 276 2.33 10.26 14.37
CA ALA A 276 2.06 9.63 15.66
C ALA A 276 0.99 8.53 15.56
N ALA A 277 0.91 7.64 16.55
CA ALA A 277 -0.27 6.82 16.74
C ALA A 277 -1.48 7.71 17.12
N MET A 278 -2.66 7.38 16.60
CA MET A 278 -3.90 7.98 17.09
C MET A 278 -4.14 7.55 18.55
N THR A 279 -4.75 8.42 19.35
CA THR A 279 -5.27 8.07 20.68
C THR A 279 -6.76 7.75 20.61
N ALA A 280 -7.24 6.85 21.47
CA ALA A 280 -8.63 6.40 21.47
C ALA A 280 -9.66 7.54 21.56
N ASP A 281 -9.37 8.56 22.38
CA ASP A 281 -10.30 9.65 22.67
C ASP A 281 -10.09 10.91 21.81
N GLN A 282 -9.23 10.87 20.78
CA GLN A 282 -9.01 12.06 19.95
C GLN A 282 -10.24 12.34 19.07
N PRO A 283 -10.55 13.63 18.80
CA PRO A 283 -11.60 13.95 17.84
C PRO A 283 -11.25 13.40 16.46
N VAL A 284 -12.26 12.85 15.78
CA VAL A 284 -12.18 12.37 14.40
C VAL A 284 -13.05 13.22 13.50
N SER A 285 -12.65 13.37 12.25
CA SER A 285 -13.43 14.04 11.22
C SER A 285 -14.05 13.02 10.26
N ASP A 286 -15.33 13.21 9.94
CA ASP A 286 -16.03 12.41 8.93
C ASP A 286 -15.52 12.66 7.50
N LYS A 287 -14.73 13.73 7.30
CA LYS A 287 -13.99 14.00 6.06
C LYS A 287 -12.97 12.92 5.72
N PHE A 288 -12.53 12.11 6.68
CA PHE A 288 -11.51 11.10 6.47
C PHE A 288 -12.06 9.72 6.81
N GLN A 289 -12.25 8.89 5.79
CA GLN A 289 -12.83 7.56 5.90
C GLN A 289 -11.83 6.51 5.43
N LEU A 290 -11.87 5.32 6.02
CA LEU A 290 -11.06 4.17 5.61
C LEU A 290 -11.95 2.92 5.49
N MET A 291 -11.91 2.30 4.32
CA MET A 291 -12.46 0.96 4.07
C MET A 291 -11.33 -0.02 3.77
N ALA A 292 -11.27 -1.14 4.48
CA ALA A 292 -10.26 -2.16 4.25
C ALA A 292 -10.87 -3.57 4.14
N GLY A 293 -10.25 -4.46 3.38
CA GLY A 293 -10.69 -5.85 3.30
C GLY A 293 -9.56 -6.81 2.96
N PRO A 294 -9.82 -8.12 2.90
CA PRO A 294 -8.82 -9.15 2.60
C PRO A 294 -8.45 -9.19 1.11
N TRP A 295 -8.26 -8.01 0.50
CA TRP A 295 -8.09 -7.85 -0.93
C TRP A 295 -6.64 -7.73 -1.33
N TYR A 296 -6.34 -8.27 -2.51
CA TYR A 296 -5.15 -7.94 -3.28
C TYR A 296 -5.38 -6.67 -4.11
N HIS A 297 -4.27 -6.09 -4.57
CA HIS A 297 -4.24 -4.88 -5.41
C HIS A 297 -5.19 -4.96 -6.62
N VAL A 298 -5.20 -6.12 -7.27
CA VAL A 298 -6.09 -6.47 -8.37
C VAL A 298 -6.93 -7.66 -7.93
N SER A 299 -8.20 -7.38 -7.64
CA SER A 299 -9.20 -8.36 -7.22
C SER A 299 -10.60 -7.82 -7.55
N ASP A 300 -11.63 -8.62 -7.33
CA ASP A 300 -13.04 -8.19 -7.41
C ASP A 300 -13.53 -7.58 -6.09
N LEU A 301 -12.62 -7.36 -5.12
CA LEU A 301 -12.91 -6.80 -3.80
C LEU A 301 -14.05 -7.55 -3.10
N ASP A 302 -14.10 -8.88 -3.20
CA ASP A 302 -15.18 -9.72 -2.66
C ASP A 302 -16.59 -9.24 -3.08
N GLY A 303 -16.70 -8.77 -4.32
CA GLY A 303 -17.96 -8.29 -4.91
C GLY A 303 -18.40 -6.90 -4.44
N GLN A 304 -17.57 -6.15 -3.71
CA GLN A 304 -17.92 -4.80 -3.26
C GLN A 304 -18.16 -3.84 -4.43
N HIS A 305 -19.26 -3.08 -4.37
CA HIS A 305 -19.66 -2.14 -5.40
C HIS A 305 -19.04 -0.75 -5.17
N LEU A 306 -17.73 -0.59 -5.41
CA LEU A 306 -17.02 0.68 -5.17
C LEU A 306 -17.68 1.89 -5.88
N GLN A 307 -18.24 1.71 -7.07
CA GLN A 307 -18.91 2.79 -7.79
C GLN A 307 -20.14 3.34 -7.05
N ALA A 308 -20.84 2.50 -6.28
CA ALA A 308 -21.96 2.95 -5.44
C ALA A 308 -21.47 3.75 -4.23
N LEU A 309 -20.35 3.36 -3.63
CA LEU A 309 -19.71 4.12 -2.54
C LEU A 309 -19.13 5.45 -3.04
N GLN A 310 -18.45 5.43 -4.19
CA GLN A 310 -17.96 6.64 -4.86
C GLN A 310 -19.09 7.62 -5.17
N LEU A 311 -20.21 7.12 -5.69
CA LEU A 311 -21.39 7.93 -5.95
C LEU A 311 -21.85 8.65 -4.68
N ARG A 312 -22.08 7.90 -3.59
CA ARG A 312 -22.52 8.49 -2.31
C ARG A 312 -21.53 9.52 -1.79
N TRP A 313 -20.25 9.19 -1.80
CA TRP A 313 -19.18 10.08 -1.37
C TRP A 313 -19.15 11.39 -2.19
N PHE A 314 -19.21 11.29 -3.51
CA PHE A 314 -19.16 12.46 -4.37
C PHE A 314 -20.49 13.23 -4.40
N ASP A 315 -21.64 12.58 -4.24
CA ASP A 315 -22.93 13.28 -4.14
C ASP A 315 -22.92 14.17 -2.88
N HIS A 316 -22.44 13.64 -1.76
CA HIS A 316 -22.29 14.40 -0.52
C HIS A 316 -21.38 15.63 -0.70
N TRP A 317 -20.14 15.44 -1.17
CA TRP A 317 -19.15 16.54 -1.19
C TRP A 317 -19.21 17.47 -2.41
N LEU A 318 -19.75 17.02 -3.55
CA LEU A 318 -19.75 17.79 -4.82
C LEU A 318 -21.15 18.24 -5.25
N LYS A 319 -22.22 17.72 -4.64
CA LYS A 319 -23.61 18.14 -4.89
C LYS A 319 -24.33 18.65 -3.65
N ASP A 320 -23.67 18.68 -2.48
CA ASP A 320 -24.27 19.02 -1.18
C ASP A 320 -25.49 18.14 -0.85
N ASP A 321 -25.43 16.86 -1.23
CA ASP A 321 -26.48 15.90 -0.87
C ASP A 321 -26.19 15.27 0.50
N ASP A 322 -26.74 15.88 1.55
CA ASP A 322 -26.62 15.37 2.92
C ASP A 322 -27.22 13.96 3.08
N THR A 323 -28.16 13.55 2.21
CA THR A 323 -28.73 12.19 2.27
C THR A 323 -27.78 11.12 1.74
N ALA A 324 -26.77 11.52 0.97
CA ALA A 324 -25.75 10.64 0.42
C ALA A 324 -24.59 10.38 1.39
N GLU A 325 -24.59 11.00 2.57
CA GLU A 325 -23.49 10.94 3.54
C GLU A 325 -23.05 9.50 3.86
N VAL A 326 -21.73 9.30 3.91
CA VAL A 326 -21.12 8.02 4.28
C VAL A 326 -20.85 8.02 5.79
N THR A 327 -21.91 8.15 6.59
CA THR A 327 -21.87 8.25 8.06
C THR A 327 -21.35 6.99 8.75
N GLY A 328 -21.01 7.15 10.03
CA GLY A 328 -20.67 6.08 10.97
C GLY A 328 -19.24 6.21 11.49
N GLN A 329 -18.76 5.15 12.16
CA GLN A 329 -17.36 5.09 12.58
C GLN A 329 -16.44 5.14 11.34
N PRO A 330 -15.42 6.02 11.30
CA PRO A 330 -14.73 6.31 10.06
C PRO A 330 -13.87 5.16 9.49
N VAL A 331 -13.55 4.15 10.30
CA VAL A 331 -12.85 2.94 9.84
C VAL A 331 -13.82 1.77 9.78
N ARG A 332 -13.92 1.17 8.60
CA ARG A 332 -14.73 -0.01 8.30
C ARG A 332 -13.84 -1.07 7.67
N PHE A 333 -13.89 -2.30 8.16
CA PHE A 333 -13.08 -3.34 7.57
C PHE A 333 -13.67 -4.75 7.61
N GLN A 334 -13.31 -5.57 6.63
CA GLN A 334 -13.44 -7.02 6.71
C GLN A 334 -12.11 -7.63 7.13
N ALA A 335 -12.12 -8.54 8.11
CA ALA A 335 -10.93 -9.28 8.52
C ALA A 335 -10.67 -10.47 7.59
N ILE A 336 -9.41 -10.83 7.40
CA ILE A 336 -9.04 -12.10 6.75
C ILE A 336 -9.74 -13.25 7.48
N GLY A 337 -10.33 -14.18 6.72
CA GLY A 337 -11.08 -15.31 7.27
C GLY A 337 -12.54 -15.01 7.62
N SER A 338 -13.04 -13.79 7.37
CA SER A 338 -14.41 -13.40 7.69
C SER A 338 -15.05 -12.54 6.59
N SER A 339 -16.36 -12.73 6.38
CA SER A 339 -17.18 -11.82 5.55
C SER A 339 -17.85 -10.71 6.38
N LYS A 340 -17.71 -10.75 7.71
CA LYS A 340 -18.28 -9.75 8.63
C LYS A 340 -17.56 -8.41 8.49
N TRP A 341 -18.32 -7.33 8.67
CA TRP A 341 -17.80 -5.97 8.74
C TRP A 341 -17.62 -5.53 10.19
N PHE A 342 -16.41 -5.05 10.48
CA PHE A 342 -16.01 -4.47 11.75
C PHE A 342 -15.87 -2.96 11.60
N ARG A 343 -15.99 -2.25 12.72
CA ARG A 343 -15.90 -0.78 12.76
C ARG A 343 -15.13 -0.29 13.98
N THR A 344 -14.48 0.86 13.81
CA THR A 344 -13.67 1.53 14.84
C THR A 344 -13.37 2.97 14.40
N ASN A 345 -12.85 3.78 15.31
CA ASN A 345 -12.58 5.20 15.07
C ASN A 345 -11.10 5.50 14.80
N ALA A 346 -10.19 4.64 15.24
CA ALA A 346 -8.76 4.98 15.29
C ALA A 346 -7.87 3.85 14.78
N TYR A 347 -6.69 4.25 14.31
CA TYR A 347 -5.60 3.34 13.94
C TYR A 347 -4.30 3.80 14.63
N PRO A 348 -3.60 2.94 15.40
CA PRO A 348 -3.91 1.54 15.67
C PRO A 348 -5.25 1.37 16.41
N PHE A 349 -5.84 0.18 16.30
CA PHE A 349 -7.21 -0.06 16.78
C PHE A 349 -7.26 -0.04 18.32
N PRO A 350 -7.99 0.91 18.95
CA PRO A 350 -7.99 1.10 20.39
C PRO A 350 -8.65 -0.07 21.15
N GLU A 351 -9.52 -0.83 20.49
CA GLU A 351 -10.15 -2.02 21.04
C GLU A 351 -9.18 -3.23 21.14
N ALA A 352 -8.04 -3.18 20.43
CA ALA A 352 -7.06 -4.25 20.42
C ALA A 352 -5.96 -4.01 21.46
N THR A 353 -5.67 -5.05 22.25
CA THR A 353 -4.61 -5.05 23.27
C THR A 353 -3.31 -5.58 22.67
N PRO A 354 -2.21 -4.78 22.68
CA PRO A 354 -0.89 -5.28 22.30
C PRO A 354 -0.45 -6.42 23.22
N THR A 355 -0.49 -7.65 22.71
CA THR A 355 -0.18 -8.87 23.45
C THR A 355 1.23 -9.33 23.12
N ARG A 356 2.10 -9.38 24.13
CA ARG A 356 3.48 -9.82 23.98
C ARG A 356 3.59 -11.34 24.11
N LEU A 357 4.22 -11.97 23.13
CA LEU A 357 4.47 -13.41 23.05
C LEU A 357 5.97 -13.67 22.83
N TYR A 358 6.61 -14.29 23.82
CA TYR A 358 8.04 -14.58 23.82
C TYR A 358 8.37 -15.85 23.05
N LEU A 359 9.45 -15.78 22.26
CA LEU A 359 9.98 -16.92 21.52
C LEU A 359 10.67 -17.88 22.50
N GLY A 360 10.18 -19.11 22.58
CA GLY A 360 10.65 -20.14 23.49
C GLY A 360 11.44 -21.27 22.83
N LEU A 361 12.24 -21.95 23.66
CA LEU A 361 12.86 -23.22 23.29
C LEU A 361 11.80 -24.23 22.82
N GLY A 362 12.11 -25.01 21.79
CA GLY A 362 11.15 -25.98 21.22
C GLY A 362 10.11 -25.38 20.28
N GLY A 363 10.17 -24.08 19.98
CA GLY A 363 9.30 -23.43 18.99
C GLY A 363 7.94 -23.00 19.55
N GLY A 364 7.87 -22.64 20.82
CA GLY A 364 6.68 -22.07 21.45
C GLY A 364 6.65 -20.54 21.39
N LEU A 365 5.45 -19.96 21.36
CA LEU A 365 5.16 -18.57 21.69
C LEU A 365 4.46 -18.52 23.04
N HIS A 366 5.06 -17.85 24.03
CA HIS A 366 4.57 -17.88 25.41
C HIS A 366 4.28 -16.48 25.95
N ALA A 367 3.27 -16.32 26.81
CA ALA A 367 2.93 -15.03 27.42
C ALA A 367 4.03 -14.48 28.36
N THR A 368 4.86 -15.38 28.92
CA THR A 368 5.98 -15.02 29.81
C THR A 368 7.29 -15.58 29.26
N PRO A 369 8.42 -14.88 29.43
CA PRO A 369 9.71 -15.40 29.01
C PRO A 369 10.16 -16.53 29.94
N SER A 370 10.91 -17.49 29.39
CA SER A 370 11.68 -18.46 30.21
C SER A 370 12.71 -17.72 31.07
N ALA A 371 12.92 -18.16 32.31
CA ALA A 371 14.01 -17.66 33.14
C ALA A 371 15.38 -18.10 32.60
N ASP A 372 15.45 -19.32 32.05
CA ASP A 372 16.64 -19.85 31.40
C ASP A 372 16.82 -19.23 30.01
N GLU A 373 18.05 -18.82 29.71
CA GLU A 373 18.44 -18.34 28.39
C GLU A 373 18.80 -19.52 27.47
N SER A 374 18.25 -19.53 26.26
CA SER A 374 18.61 -20.44 25.18
C SER A 374 18.82 -19.69 23.88
N THR A 375 19.40 -20.35 22.88
CA THR A 375 19.60 -19.76 21.56
C THR A 375 19.07 -20.64 20.44
N ALA A 376 18.33 -20.05 19.50
CA ALA A 376 17.98 -20.70 18.24
C ALA A 376 18.93 -20.24 17.12
N THR A 377 19.42 -21.18 16.32
CA THR A 377 20.34 -20.88 15.21
C THR A 377 19.58 -20.81 13.89
N LEU A 378 19.81 -19.75 13.12
CA LEU A 378 19.30 -19.57 11.77
C LEU A 378 20.48 -19.40 10.80
N GLN A 379 20.51 -20.19 9.73
CA GLN A 379 21.53 -20.09 8.69
C GLN A 379 21.03 -19.19 7.57
N TYR A 380 21.90 -18.30 7.08
CA TYR A 380 21.56 -17.46 5.94
C TYR A 380 21.40 -18.30 4.67
N LEU A 381 20.19 -18.29 4.14
CA LEU A 381 19.84 -18.88 2.85
C LEU A 381 19.49 -17.78 1.87
N SER A 382 20.25 -17.72 0.77
CA SER A 382 20.04 -16.72 -0.29
C SER A 382 18.79 -16.97 -1.15
N ARG A 383 18.19 -18.16 -1.05
CA ARG A 383 17.02 -18.58 -1.81
C ARG A 383 16.16 -19.50 -0.97
N GLY A 384 14.87 -19.24 -0.97
CA GLY A 384 13.84 -20.16 -0.49
C GLY A 384 12.95 -20.69 -1.61
N PRO A 385 11.89 -21.44 -1.28
CA PRO A 385 10.88 -21.86 -2.25
C PRO A 385 10.14 -20.66 -2.84
N VAL A 386 9.72 -20.79 -4.10
CA VAL A 386 8.74 -19.89 -4.72
C VAL A 386 7.36 -20.31 -4.24
N SER A 387 6.94 -19.79 -3.09
CA SER A 387 5.68 -20.14 -2.44
C SER A 387 5.23 -19.07 -1.47
N GLY A 388 3.99 -19.18 -1.00
CA GLY A 388 3.43 -18.30 0.02
C GLY A 388 2.75 -17.07 -0.57
N ARG A 389 2.06 -16.35 0.32
CA ARG A 389 1.28 -15.15 0.01
C ARG A 389 2.07 -14.06 -0.71
N SER A 390 3.38 -13.96 -0.46
CA SER A 390 4.24 -12.93 -1.06
C SER A 390 4.20 -12.97 -2.59
N LEU A 391 4.06 -14.16 -3.19
CA LEU A 391 3.94 -14.31 -4.64
C LEU A 391 2.69 -13.66 -5.20
N GLU A 392 1.56 -13.78 -4.51
CA GLU A 392 0.32 -13.10 -4.90
C GLU A 392 0.43 -11.60 -4.63
N GLN A 393 0.89 -11.20 -3.44
CA GLN A 393 1.00 -9.79 -3.04
C GLN A 393 1.87 -8.99 -4.04
N TRP A 394 3.06 -9.49 -4.35
CA TRP A 394 4.03 -8.80 -5.20
C TRP A 394 3.81 -9.01 -6.70
N SER A 395 2.90 -9.91 -7.09
CA SER A 395 2.32 -9.95 -8.44
C SER A 395 1.01 -9.17 -8.54
N LEU A 396 0.65 -8.42 -7.48
CA LEU A 396 -0.54 -7.59 -7.38
C LEU A 396 -1.86 -8.38 -7.39
N GLY A 397 -1.83 -9.68 -7.13
CA GLY A 397 -2.98 -10.56 -7.27
C GLY A 397 -3.40 -10.81 -8.72
N MET A 398 -2.64 -10.31 -9.72
CA MET A 398 -3.00 -10.42 -11.14
C MET A 398 -3.11 -11.89 -11.60
N GLY A 399 -2.24 -12.75 -11.07
CA GLY A 399 -2.26 -14.19 -11.34
C GLY A 399 -3.56 -14.82 -10.84
N SER A 400 -3.87 -14.64 -9.55
CA SER A 400 -5.12 -15.11 -8.95
C SER A 400 -6.36 -14.56 -9.65
N PHE A 401 -6.38 -13.25 -9.95
CA PHE A 401 -7.49 -12.61 -10.66
C PHE A 401 -7.75 -13.24 -12.05
N MET A 402 -6.72 -13.42 -12.88
CA MET A 402 -6.90 -14.06 -14.20
C MET A 402 -7.40 -15.50 -14.09
N VAL A 403 -6.96 -16.24 -13.07
CA VAL A 403 -7.40 -17.62 -12.84
C VAL A 403 -8.84 -17.67 -12.33
N SER A 404 -9.26 -16.72 -11.49
CA SER A 404 -10.63 -16.63 -10.97
C SER A 404 -11.65 -16.37 -12.08
N GLN A 405 -11.29 -15.60 -13.12
CA GLN A 405 -12.13 -15.41 -14.31
C GLN A 405 -12.44 -16.71 -15.07
N THR A 406 -11.68 -17.78 -14.81
CA THR A 406 -11.92 -19.13 -15.38
C THR A 406 -12.70 -20.05 -14.43
N GLY A 407 -13.17 -19.54 -13.28
CA GLY A 407 -13.84 -20.33 -12.23
C GLY A 407 -12.88 -21.20 -11.40
N ARG A 408 -11.57 -20.92 -11.42
CA ARG A 408 -10.53 -21.65 -10.69
C ARG A 408 -9.91 -20.76 -9.61
N SER A 409 -9.24 -21.35 -8.63
CA SER A 409 -8.48 -20.62 -7.60
C SER A 409 -6.99 -20.98 -7.62
N VAL A 410 -6.15 -20.03 -7.23
CA VAL A 410 -4.71 -20.24 -7.00
C VAL A 410 -4.50 -20.60 -5.52
N ARG A 411 -3.41 -21.32 -5.20
CA ARG A 411 -3.16 -21.90 -3.86
C ARG A 411 -2.01 -21.26 -3.07
N TYR A 412 -1.36 -20.21 -3.58
CA TYR A 412 -0.14 -19.70 -2.94
C TYR A 412 -0.40 -19.01 -1.60
N ASP A 413 -1.62 -18.54 -1.35
CA ASP A 413 -2.08 -17.85 -0.15
C ASP A 413 -2.83 -18.76 0.83
N GLN A 414 -2.92 -20.06 0.56
CA GLN A 414 -3.71 -20.99 1.38
C GLN A 414 -2.88 -21.81 2.37
N ASP A 415 -1.58 -21.98 2.12
CA ASP A 415 -0.70 -22.80 2.96
C ASP A 415 0.78 -22.42 2.83
N ASN A 416 1.38 -22.01 3.94
CA ASN A 416 2.78 -21.60 4.06
C ASN A 416 3.73 -22.74 4.49
N THR A 417 3.27 -23.98 4.62
CA THR A 417 4.10 -25.12 5.06
C THR A 417 5.35 -25.32 4.21
N ARG A 418 5.32 -24.97 2.91
CA ARG A 418 6.51 -25.01 2.03
C ARG A 418 7.56 -23.98 2.44
N LEU A 419 7.14 -22.77 2.80
CA LEU A 419 7.99 -21.67 3.23
C LEU A 419 8.61 -21.91 4.61
N GLN A 420 7.99 -22.75 5.43
CA GLN A 420 8.48 -23.09 6.77
C GLN A 420 9.66 -24.08 6.76
N ARG A 421 10.01 -24.65 5.61
CA ARG A 421 11.18 -25.55 5.48
C ARG A 421 12.46 -24.73 5.67
N ASP A 422 13.34 -25.23 6.53
CA ASP A 422 14.62 -24.58 6.86
C ASP A 422 14.47 -23.20 7.54
N ALA A 423 13.27 -22.89 8.05
CA ALA A 423 12.97 -21.70 8.85
C ALA A 423 12.78 -22.07 10.33
N LEU A 424 12.89 -21.08 11.21
CA LEU A 424 12.48 -21.23 12.62
C LEU A 424 10.99 -20.94 12.73
N THR A 425 10.24 -21.82 13.40
CA THR A 425 8.80 -21.61 13.65
C THR A 425 8.52 -21.55 15.14
N TYR A 426 7.63 -20.64 15.52
CA TYR A 426 7.17 -20.43 16.88
C TYR A 426 5.65 -20.40 16.88
N THR A 427 4.99 -21.29 17.63
CA THR A 427 3.53 -21.43 17.62
C THR A 427 2.97 -21.14 19.01
N SER A 428 1.89 -20.36 19.08
CA SER A 428 1.17 -20.08 20.33
C SER A 428 0.39 -21.30 20.83
N ASP A 429 -0.11 -21.17 22.05
CA ASP A 429 -1.26 -21.97 22.48
C ASP A 429 -2.47 -21.70 21.60
N ALA A 430 -3.38 -22.68 21.56
CA ALA A 430 -4.63 -22.53 20.82
C ALA A 430 -5.51 -21.52 21.53
N PHE A 431 -6.22 -20.69 20.77
CA PHE A 431 -7.16 -19.75 21.36
C PHE A 431 -8.42 -20.49 21.80
N ASP A 432 -8.84 -20.27 23.05
CA ASP A 432 -10.07 -20.86 23.59
C ASP A 432 -11.33 -20.23 23.01
N THR A 433 -11.24 -18.96 22.61
CA THR A 433 -12.31 -18.17 22.01
C THR A 433 -11.87 -17.57 20.69
N GLU A 434 -12.82 -17.08 19.90
CA GLU A 434 -12.52 -16.34 18.68
C GLU A 434 -11.71 -15.08 19.03
N GLN A 435 -10.67 -14.79 18.26
CA GLN A 435 -9.81 -13.62 18.45
C GLN A 435 -9.72 -12.82 17.17
N LEU A 436 -9.73 -11.50 17.28
CA LEU A 436 -9.46 -10.60 16.18
C LEU A 436 -8.04 -10.04 16.32
N LEU A 437 -7.13 -10.50 15.46
CA LEU A 437 -5.86 -9.80 15.24
C LEU A 437 -6.20 -8.52 14.49
N ALA A 438 -5.89 -7.35 15.05
CA ALA A 438 -6.21 -6.08 14.43
C ALA A 438 -5.12 -5.06 14.74
N GLY A 439 -4.30 -4.71 13.75
CA GLY A 439 -3.38 -3.59 13.83
C GLY A 439 -1.96 -3.88 13.35
N PRO A 440 -0.99 -2.99 13.67
CA PRO A 440 0.42 -3.22 13.39
C PRO A 440 0.99 -4.32 14.29
N VAL A 441 1.91 -5.11 13.76
CA VAL A 441 2.60 -6.19 14.49
C VAL A 441 4.08 -5.86 14.61
N GLY A 442 4.61 -5.93 15.83
CA GLY A 442 6.02 -5.71 16.12
C GLY A 442 6.73 -7.02 16.43
N LEU A 443 7.94 -7.23 15.91
CA LEU A 443 8.79 -8.36 16.28
C LEU A 443 10.15 -7.85 16.75
N THR A 444 10.50 -8.09 18.00
CA THR A 444 11.83 -7.78 18.54
C THR A 444 12.67 -9.06 18.60
N ILE A 445 13.78 -9.09 17.89
CA ILE A 445 14.79 -10.15 17.92
C ILE A 445 16.05 -9.62 18.59
N PHE A 446 16.52 -10.30 19.62
CA PHE A 446 17.88 -10.16 20.12
C PHE A 446 18.73 -11.26 19.52
N ALA A 447 19.80 -10.93 18.81
CA ALA A 447 20.63 -11.94 18.16
C ALA A 447 22.09 -11.51 18.02
N THR A 448 22.96 -12.52 17.97
CA THR A 448 24.35 -12.36 17.47
C THR A 448 24.43 -12.88 16.03
N ALA A 449 25.32 -12.32 15.24
CA ALA A 449 25.64 -12.80 13.90
C ALA A 449 27.16 -12.90 13.71
N ASP A 450 27.63 -13.78 12.83
CA ASP A 450 29.06 -13.94 12.52
C ASP A 450 29.51 -13.16 11.26
N ARG A 451 28.63 -12.33 10.71
CA ARG A 451 28.86 -11.49 9.54
C ARG A 451 28.46 -10.05 9.81
N SER A 452 28.87 -9.16 8.90
CA SER A 452 28.62 -7.72 9.01
C SER A 452 27.23 -7.29 8.55
N GLU A 453 26.34 -8.25 8.28
CA GLU A 453 24.96 -8.02 7.88
C GLU A 453 24.07 -9.19 8.33
N THR A 454 22.80 -8.89 8.60
CA THR A 454 21.76 -9.90 8.81
C THR A 454 20.57 -9.64 7.90
N LEU A 455 19.81 -10.67 7.58
CA LEU A 455 18.51 -10.56 6.92
C LEU A 455 17.49 -11.33 7.73
N TRP A 456 16.55 -10.60 8.31
CA TRP A 456 15.39 -11.14 9.00
C TRP A 456 14.17 -11.04 8.10
N VAL A 457 13.46 -12.14 7.91
CA VAL A 457 12.15 -12.18 7.26
C VAL A 457 11.20 -12.91 8.18
N ALA A 458 10.08 -12.28 8.51
CA ALA A 458 9.07 -12.78 9.43
C ALA A 458 7.75 -12.96 8.70
N HIS A 459 7.13 -14.13 8.85
CA HIS A 459 5.77 -14.41 8.39
C HIS A 459 4.90 -14.73 9.59
N LEU A 460 3.69 -14.16 9.61
CA LEU A 460 2.68 -14.48 10.60
C LEU A 460 1.55 -15.24 9.93
N ASP A 461 1.16 -16.35 10.55
CA ASP A 461 0.21 -17.33 10.01
C ASP A 461 -0.86 -17.67 11.05
N ASP A 462 -2.07 -17.97 10.55
CA ASP A 462 -3.14 -18.63 11.28
C ASP A 462 -3.06 -20.16 11.04
N VAL A 463 -2.89 -20.94 12.11
CA VAL A 463 -2.77 -22.40 12.04
C VAL A 463 -4.03 -23.05 12.57
N SER A 464 -4.74 -23.72 11.67
CA SER A 464 -5.93 -24.53 12.02
C SER A 464 -5.61 -25.75 12.89
N PRO A 465 -6.60 -26.34 13.59
CA PRO A 465 -6.44 -27.60 14.32
C PRO A 465 -5.93 -28.76 13.45
N GLU A 466 -6.24 -28.75 12.16
CA GLU A 466 -5.78 -29.74 11.18
C GLU A 466 -4.33 -29.50 10.72
N GLY A 467 -3.70 -28.40 11.14
CA GLY A 467 -2.31 -28.05 10.85
C GLY A 467 -2.09 -27.23 9.57
N VAL A 468 -3.15 -26.82 8.87
CA VAL A 468 -3.04 -25.90 7.72
C VAL A 468 -2.57 -24.54 8.23
N SER A 469 -1.49 -24.02 7.65
CA SER A 469 -0.86 -22.74 8.03
C SER A 469 -1.19 -21.65 7.02
N ARG A 470 -2.22 -20.85 7.29
CA ARG A 470 -2.70 -19.79 6.39
C ARG A 470 -1.92 -18.49 6.61
N PRO A 471 -1.25 -17.94 5.59
CA PRO A 471 -0.52 -16.68 5.72
C PRO A 471 -1.44 -15.48 6.01
N LEU A 472 -1.08 -14.67 7.01
CA LEU A 472 -1.78 -13.43 7.34
C LEU A 472 -1.01 -12.20 6.86
N THR A 473 0.26 -12.08 7.25
CA THR A 473 1.09 -10.90 6.97
C THR A 473 2.58 -11.25 7.02
N GLN A 474 3.45 -10.32 6.64
CA GLN A 474 4.90 -10.50 6.68
C GLN A 474 5.65 -9.19 6.93
N GLY A 475 6.94 -9.31 7.25
CA GLY A 475 7.87 -8.22 7.45
C GLY A 475 9.31 -8.64 7.18
N ALA A 476 10.21 -7.69 6.96
CA ALA A 476 11.62 -7.97 6.82
C ALA A 476 12.48 -6.81 7.32
N LEU A 477 13.75 -7.10 7.63
CA LEU A 477 14.75 -6.12 8.04
C LEU A 477 16.16 -6.59 7.69
N LEU A 478 16.93 -5.73 7.04
CA LEU A 478 18.38 -5.82 7.03
C LEU A 478 18.94 -5.28 8.34
N GLY A 479 19.89 -6.01 8.92
CA GLY A 479 20.55 -5.58 10.14
C GLY A 479 21.19 -4.20 10.01
N SER A 480 21.73 -3.85 8.84
CA SER A 480 22.31 -2.53 8.61
C SER A 480 21.30 -1.38 8.63
N HIS A 481 20.02 -1.65 8.43
CA HIS A 481 18.92 -0.70 8.46
C HIS A 481 18.21 -0.62 9.83
N ARG A 482 18.75 -1.28 10.87
CA ARG A 482 18.10 -1.42 12.20
C ARG A 482 17.88 -0.12 12.99
N THR A 483 18.49 0.99 12.59
CA THR A 483 18.40 2.26 13.31
C THR A 483 16.95 2.77 13.27
N LEU A 484 16.33 2.91 14.45
CA LEU A 484 14.98 3.44 14.58
C LEU A 484 14.96 4.97 14.58
N ASP A 485 13.91 5.51 13.99
CA ASP A 485 13.44 6.88 14.20
C ASP A 485 12.51 6.87 15.43
N PRO A 486 12.91 7.44 16.58
CA PRO A 486 12.10 7.41 17.79
C PRO A 486 10.82 8.25 17.67
N ASP A 487 10.82 9.30 16.84
CA ASP A 487 9.68 10.22 16.72
C ASP A 487 8.60 9.69 15.77
N ALA A 488 8.99 8.81 14.85
CA ALA A 488 8.08 8.18 13.89
C ALA A 488 7.76 6.71 14.21
N SER A 489 8.47 6.09 15.17
CA SER A 489 8.14 4.77 15.70
C SER A 489 6.99 4.86 16.70
N TRP A 490 6.09 3.88 16.69
CA TRP A 490 5.04 3.80 17.70
C TRP A 490 5.52 2.95 18.86
N ILE A 491 5.84 3.63 19.96
CA ILE A 491 6.41 3.05 21.16
C ILE A 491 5.36 3.15 22.28
N LEU A 492 5.03 2.02 22.91
CA LEU A 492 4.12 1.96 24.05
C LEU A 492 4.78 2.57 25.30
N PRO A 493 4.00 2.99 26.32
CA PRO A 493 4.55 3.61 27.53
C PRO A 493 5.62 2.77 28.27
N ASP A 494 5.60 1.45 28.12
CA ASP A 494 6.57 0.52 28.72
C ASP A 494 7.86 0.34 27.87
N GLY A 495 8.01 1.09 26.77
CA GLY A 495 9.14 1.02 25.85
C GLY A 495 9.02 -0.05 24.76
N THR A 496 7.88 -0.76 24.68
CA THR A 496 7.64 -1.72 23.60
C THR A 496 7.53 -1.01 22.26
N VAL A 497 8.26 -1.47 21.26
CA VAL A 497 8.12 -0.98 19.90
C VAL A 497 6.97 -1.73 19.22
N LEU A 498 5.81 -1.10 19.13
CA LEU A 498 4.63 -1.67 18.46
C LEU A 498 4.76 -1.59 16.94
N ARG A 499 5.24 -0.45 16.43
CA ARG A 499 5.51 -0.24 15.01
C ARG A 499 6.87 0.45 14.85
N PRO A 500 7.93 -0.26 14.43
CA PRO A 500 9.23 0.36 14.21
C PRO A 500 9.24 1.17 12.92
N GLN A 501 9.76 2.39 12.98
CA GLN A 501 10.11 3.19 11.82
C GLN A 501 11.64 3.23 11.71
N HIS A 502 12.19 2.73 10.60
CA HIS A 502 13.63 2.67 10.39
C HIS A 502 14.17 3.85 9.58
N ILE A 503 15.32 4.40 9.97
CA ILE A 503 16.07 5.38 9.19
C ILE A 503 16.91 4.64 8.15
N SER A 504 16.37 4.48 6.96
CA SER A 504 16.98 3.70 5.86
C SER A 504 17.86 4.53 4.92
N THR A 505 18.41 5.65 5.40
CA THR A 505 19.32 6.48 4.60
C THR A 505 20.71 5.85 4.53
N ARG A 506 21.50 6.19 3.50
CA ARG A 506 22.89 5.70 3.38
C ARG A 506 23.74 6.04 4.61
N ALA A 507 23.54 7.22 5.18
CA ALA A 507 24.31 7.70 6.33
C ALA A 507 23.95 6.98 7.63
N ALA A 508 22.68 6.57 7.79
CA ALA A 508 22.22 5.84 8.97
C ALA A 508 22.48 4.33 8.89
N ALA A 509 22.71 3.80 7.68
CA ALA A 509 23.03 2.40 7.48
C ALA A 509 24.36 2.03 8.14
N ALA A 510 24.31 1.17 9.16
CA ALA A 510 25.47 0.81 9.97
C ALA A 510 25.70 -0.70 9.93
N PRO A 511 26.88 -1.22 9.55
CA PRO A 511 27.14 -2.66 9.55
C PRO A 511 26.80 -3.33 10.90
N VAL A 512 26.39 -4.60 10.84
CA VAL A 512 26.28 -5.42 12.04
C VAL A 512 27.70 -5.72 12.55
N VAL A 513 27.91 -5.70 13.86
CA VAL A 513 29.20 -6.05 14.45
C VAL A 513 29.22 -7.55 14.74
N PRO A 514 30.09 -8.34 14.09
CA PRO A 514 30.11 -9.78 14.31
C PRO A 514 30.36 -10.15 15.78
N GLY A 515 29.54 -11.05 16.31
CA GLY A 515 29.60 -11.53 17.70
C GLY A 515 28.91 -10.62 18.73
N GLU A 516 28.50 -9.40 18.36
CA GLU A 516 27.80 -8.49 19.25
C GLU A 516 26.31 -8.85 19.34
N LEU A 517 25.77 -8.90 20.56
CA LEU A 517 24.34 -9.06 20.76
C LEU A 517 23.63 -7.78 20.34
N THR A 518 22.85 -7.88 19.27
CA THR A 518 22.15 -6.75 18.66
C THR A 518 20.64 -6.92 18.78
N ARG A 519 19.93 -5.83 19.06
CA ARG A 519 18.47 -5.75 19.00
C ARG A 519 18.00 -5.37 17.59
N TYR A 520 17.01 -6.07 17.09
CA TYR A 520 16.36 -5.82 15.80
C TYR A 520 14.85 -5.71 16.03
N ASP A 521 14.26 -4.56 15.74
CA ASP A 521 12.81 -4.35 15.82
C ASP A 521 12.23 -4.38 14.40
N ILE A 522 11.53 -5.45 14.05
CA ILE A 522 11.04 -5.73 12.70
C ILE A 522 9.57 -5.33 12.60
N GLU A 523 9.22 -4.50 11.61
CA GLU A 523 7.82 -4.22 11.28
C GLU A 523 7.25 -5.44 10.55
N VAL A 524 6.25 -6.08 11.14
CA VAL A 524 5.41 -7.05 10.45
C VAL A 524 4.15 -6.30 10.02
N PHE A 525 3.92 -6.22 8.70
CA PHE A 525 2.96 -5.29 8.12
C PHE A 525 1.56 -5.43 8.73
N PRO A 526 0.81 -4.33 8.85
CA PRO A 526 -0.44 -4.32 9.58
C PRO A 526 -1.51 -5.15 8.90
N THR A 527 -2.37 -5.79 9.70
CA THR A 527 -3.42 -6.66 9.16
C THR A 527 -4.64 -6.68 10.08
N ALA A 528 -5.73 -7.24 9.56
CA ALA A 528 -6.87 -7.68 10.37
C ALA A 528 -7.23 -9.13 10.00
N ALA A 529 -7.31 -10.02 10.98
CA ALA A 529 -7.62 -11.44 10.76
C ALA A 529 -8.47 -12.00 11.91
N LEU A 530 -9.52 -12.74 11.56
CA LEU A 530 -10.38 -13.44 12.52
C LEU A 530 -9.83 -14.86 12.72
N LEU A 531 -9.41 -15.15 13.94
CA LEU A 531 -8.82 -16.42 14.35
C LEU A 531 -9.88 -17.24 15.09
N ALA A 532 -10.24 -18.39 14.55
CA ALA A 532 -11.28 -19.23 15.12
C ALA A 532 -10.82 -19.94 16.42
N PRO A 533 -11.73 -20.35 17.31
CA PRO A 533 -11.38 -21.19 18.45
C PRO A 533 -10.61 -22.44 18.02
N GLY A 534 -9.60 -22.83 18.80
CA GLY A 534 -8.70 -23.95 18.50
C GLY A 534 -7.56 -23.62 17.54
N HIS A 535 -7.64 -22.50 16.81
CA HIS A 535 -6.53 -22.03 15.97
C HIS A 535 -5.38 -21.46 16.80
N ARG A 536 -4.21 -21.33 16.18
CA ARG A 536 -2.97 -20.83 16.79
C ARG A 536 -2.34 -19.77 15.90
N LEU A 537 -1.63 -18.82 16.50
CA LEU A 537 -0.71 -17.97 15.74
C LEU A 537 0.63 -18.69 15.57
N ARG A 538 1.18 -18.64 14.37
CA ARG A 538 2.54 -19.08 14.08
C ARG A 538 3.37 -17.95 13.51
N LEU A 539 4.51 -17.69 14.15
CA LEU A 539 5.59 -16.87 13.62
C LEU A 539 6.60 -17.77 12.93
N THR A 540 6.90 -17.49 11.67
CA THR A 540 8.02 -18.10 10.93
C THR A 540 9.12 -17.06 10.74
N VAL A 541 10.33 -17.34 11.22
CA VAL A 541 11.53 -16.50 11.04
C VAL A 541 12.49 -17.18 10.08
N THR A 542 12.82 -16.49 9.00
CA THR A 542 13.70 -16.96 7.93
C THR A 542 14.59 -15.82 7.42
N THR A 543 15.36 -16.08 6.36
CA THR A 543 16.26 -15.11 5.71
C THR A 543 15.92 -14.91 4.23
N TYR A 544 14.73 -15.33 3.80
CA TYR A 544 14.33 -15.28 2.40
C TYR A 544 12.84 -14.93 2.22
N ASP A 545 12.55 -14.22 1.15
CA ASP A 545 11.23 -14.18 0.49
C ASP A 545 11.53 -14.16 -1.02
N PHE A 546 11.71 -15.35 -1.58
CA PHE A 546 12.15 -15.50 -2.96
C PHE A 546 10.93 -15.71 -3.88
N PRO A 547 10.83 -14.99 -5.01
CA PRO A 547 11.86 -14.19 -5.66
C PRO A 547 11.85 -12.67 -5.37
N HIS A 548 11.09 -12.20 -4.39
CA HIS A 548 10.77 -10.78 -4.23
C HIS A 548 11.87 -9.99 -3.52
N LEU A 549 12.22 -10.41 -2.30
CA LEU A 549 13.26 -9.79 -1.49
C LEU A 549 14.62 -10.28 -1.97
N VAL A 550 15.32 -9.42 -2.70
CA VAL A 550 16.66 -9.72 -3.21
C VAL A 550 17.61 -8.61 -2.75
N PRO A 551 18.47 -8.88 -1.75
CA PRO A 551 19.46 -7.91 -1.31
C PRO A 551 20.34 -7.42 -2.46
N THR A 552 20.86 -6.20 -2.37
CA THR A 552 21.78 -5.62 -3.35
C THR A 552 23.08 -6.42 -3.46
N ARG A 553 23.91 -6.13 -4.47
CA ARG A 553 25.23 -6.78 -4.62
C ARG A 553 26.09 -6.69 -3.34
N PRO A 554 26.33 -5.50 -2.76
CA PRO A 554 27.11 -5.40 -1.52
C PRO A 554 26.46 -6.12 -0.34
N GLN A 555 25.14 -6.01 -0.17
CA GLN A 555 24.42 -6.71 0.91
C GLN A 555 24.55 -8.24 0.79
N ARG A 556 24.41 -8.81 -0.41
CA ARG A 556 24.59 -10.27 -0.60
C ARG A 556 26.00 -10.74 -0.26
N SER A 557 27.02 -9.94 -0.56
CA SER A 557 28.40 -10.26 -0.17
C SER A 557 28.56 -10.25 1.34
N ALA A 558 27.95 -9.28 2.03
CA ALA A 558 28.00 -9.18 3.49
C ALA A 558 27.22 -10.31 4.20
N LEU A 559 26.14 -10.80 3.60
CA LEU A 559 25.30 -11.88 4.14
C LEU A 559 25.89 -13.29 3.94
N ALA A 560 26.75 -13.47 2.94
CA ALA A 560 27.15 -14.79 2.45
C ALA A 560 27.74 -15.69 3.56
N GLY A 561 27.14 -16.88 3.71
CA GLY A 561 27.53 -17.87 4.72
C GLY A 561 27.33 -17.42 6.16
N GLY A 562 26.43 -16.47 6.42
CA GLY A 562 26.13 -15.98 7.76
C GLY A 562 25.35 -16.99 8.61
N THR A 563 25.64 -17.00 9.90
CA THR A 563 24.94 -17.73 10.96
C THR A 563 24.44 -16.73 11.99
N TYR A 564 23.14 -16.79 12.31
CA TYR A 564 22.51 -15.93 13.31
C TYR A 564 22.09 -16.77 14.52
N ARG A 565 22.28 -16.27 15.74
CA ARG A 565 21.85 -16.91 16.98
C ARG A 565 20.89 -15.99 17.71
N ILE A 566 19.60 -16.35 17.70
CA ILE A 566 18.51 -15.62 18.35
C ILE A 566 18.46 -16.01 19.83
N SER A 567 18.51 -15.03 20.73
CA SER A 567 18.34 -15.23 22.17
C SER A 567 16.85 -15.43 22.52
N GLN A 568 16.60 -16.40 23.40
CA GLN A 568 15.30 -16.84 23.87
C GLN A 568 15.34 -16.92 25.39
N GLY A 569 14.29 -16.42 26.07
CA GLY A 569 14.29 -16.33 27.53
C GLY A 569 15.30 -15.32 28.09
N GLY A 570 15.46 -15.33 29.41
CA GLY A 570 16.36 -14.43 30.13
C GLY A 570 16.02 -12.94 29.94
N VAL A 571 17.04 -12.09 30.09
CA VAL A 571 16.91 -10.63 29.97
C VAL A 571 16.79 -10.14 28.51
N HIS A 572 17.21 -10.95 27.55
CA HIS A 572 17.19 -10.65 26.11
C HIS A 572 16.15 -11.51 25.36
N ALA A 573 14.97 -11.67 25.96
CA ALA A 573 13.93 -12.51 25.41
C ALA A 573 13.32 -11.88 24.14
N SER A 574 13.65 -12.46 22.99
CA SER A 574 13.02 -12.11 21.71
C SER A 574 11.51 -12.36 21.78
N HIS A 575 10.71 -11.46 21.23
CA HIS A 575 9.27 -11.48 21.37
C HIS A 575 8.53 -10.86 20.20
N LEU A 576 7.32 -11.36 19.97
CA LEU A 576 6.31 -10.84 19.06
C LEU A 576 5.30 -10.01 19.86
N VAL A 577 4.80 -8.92 19.28
CA VAL A 577 3.73 -8.09 19.83
C VAL A 577 2.60 -8.09 18.82
N VAL A 578 1.49 -8.73 19.18
CA VAL A 578 0.29 -8.87 18.34
C VAL A 578 -0.89 -8.15 18.99
N PRO A 579 -1.55 -7.20 18.32
CA PRO A 579 -2.75 -6.55 18.84
C PRO A 579 -3.95 -7.48 18.69
N LEU A 580 -4.46 -8.00 19.81
CA LEU A 580 -5.59 -8.93 19.86
C LEU A 580 -6.81 -8.26 20.51
N ALA A 581 -7.99 -8.49 19.95
CA ALA A 581 -9.26 -8.01 20.46
C ALA A 581 -10.30 -9.13 20.51
N ASP A 582 -11.30 -8.96 21.37
CA ASP A 582 -12.56 -9.69 21.24
C ASP A 582 -13.31 -9.13 20.00
N PRO A 583 -13.63 -9.96 18.98
CA PRO A 583 -14.34 -9.51 17.79
C PRO A 583 -15.64 -8.76 18.09
N ALA A 584 -16.34 -9.13 19.17
CA ALA A 584 -17.62 -8.52 19.55
C ALA A 584 -17.51 -7.03 19.93
N THR A 585 -16.29 -6.54 20.23
CA THR A 585 -16.06 -5.12 20.55
C THR A 585 -16.12 -4.20 19.33
N MET A 586 -15.94 -4.75 18.13
CA MET A 586 -15.92 -4.01 16.86
C MET A 586 -16.98 -4.49 15.86
N GLU A 587 -17.62 -5.64 16.12
CA GLU A 587 -18.69 -6.18 15.30
C GLU A 587 -20.01 -5.44 15.56
N GLN A 588 -20.70 -5.01 14.50
CA GLN A 588 -22.12 -4.64 14.62
C GLN A 588 -23.01 -5.82 14.23
N SER A 589 -24.02 -6.08 15.05
CA SER A 589 -25.25 -6.73 14.59
C SER A 589 -25.90 -5.85 13.52
N LEU A 590 -26.11 -6.41 12.32
CA LEU A 590 -26.80 -5.75 11.20
C LEU A 590 -28.20 -5.23 11.56
#